data_AF-A0AAZ3QY87-F1
#
_entry.id   AF-A0AAZ3QY87-F1
#
_cell.length_a   1.000
_cell.length_b   1.000
_cell.length_c   1.000
_cell.angle_alpha   90.00
_cell.angle_beta   90.00
_cell.angle_gamma   90.00
#
_symmetry.space_group_name_H-M   'P 1'
#
loop_
_entity.id
_entity.type
_entity.pdbx_description
1 polymer ?
#
loop_
_entity_poly.entity_id
_entity_poly.type
_entity_poly.pdbx_seq_one_letter_code
_entity_poly.pdbx_strand_id
1 'polypeptide(L)'
;MDSVSGDARWLCYVVVQFYRALNIRVPLIGLEVWKERDECIITEEPNTTLWSFLQWRQKLKSRKKHDNAQLLTGVIFKGTTIGMAPLEGMCSLENSGGINVDHSDLSIGAAATMAHEIGHNFGMSHDHEGCCVEATAEQGGCVMAAATGHPFPRVFSRCSKLDLDNYFQKGGGMCLFNMPDMKDLVGGKRCGNGFVEDGEECDCGEPEECSNDCCNANNCSLKAEAQCAHGVCCEGCKLKQAGTMCRGPAGACDLPEYCTGGSPYCPSNVYLLDGSSCQYGHAYCYNGMCLTHEQQCLQLWGYDNHVNILNRDGPLLHCTHIQSWLGMEAPGNTNPLAWRCKCRALPTRATGIYWNLDSCTIQSETSVLSR
;
A
#
# COMPACT_ATOMS: atom_id res chain seq x y z
N MET A 1 -13.63 28.18 1.79
CA MET A 1 -13.15 26.81 1.46
C MET A 1 -13.79 26.46 0.14
N ASP A 2 -12.98 26.16 -0.87
CA ASP A 2 -13.48 25.88 -2.22
C ASP A 2 -14.21 24.52 -2.23
N SER A 3 -15.25 24.38 -3.06
CA SER A 3 -16.12 23.19 -3.11
C SER A 3 -15.33 21.89 -3.25
N VAL A 4 -14.35 21.86 -4.16
CA VAL A 4 -13.46 20.70 -4.42
C VAL A 4 -12.73 20.23 -3.16
N SER A 5 -12.26 21.14 -2.31
CA SER A 5 -11.60 20.77 -1.04
C SER A 5 -12.60 20.31 0.02
N GLY A 6 -13.87 20.70 -0.07
CA GLY A 6 -14.96 20.14 0.73
C GLY A 6 -15.24 18.70 0.32
N ASP A 7 -15.41 18.46 -0.97
CA ASP A 7 -15.75 17.14 -1.53
C ASP A 7 -14.64 16.13 -1.29
N ALA A 8 -13.38 16.51 -1.49
CA ALA A 8 -12.22 15.65 -1.21
C ALA A 8 -12.15 15.23 0.28
N ARG A 9 -12.44 16.16 1.21
CA ARG A 9 -12.46 15.83 2.65
C ARG A 9 -13.60 14.87 2.99
N TRP A 10 -14.78 15.07 2.41
CA TRP A 10 -15.91 14.18 2.62
C TRP A 10 -15.65 12.79 2.06
N LEU A 11 -15.05 12.70 0.87
CA LEU A 11 -14.61 11.44 0.28
C LEU A 11 -13.64 10.69 1.19
N CYS A 12 -12.59 11.36 1.70
CA CYS A 12 -11.64 10.74 2.63
C CYS A 12 -12.32 10.29 3.93
N TYR A 13 -13.28 11.04 4.44
CA TYR A 13 -14.08 10.62 5.59
C TYR A 13 -14.84 9.31 5.32
N VAL A 14 -15.41 9.14 4.12
CA VAL A 14 -16.07 7.88 3.74
C VAL A 14 -15.05 6.73 3.64
N VAL A 15 -13.87 6.96 3.06
CA VAL A 15 -12.78 5.95 3.01
C VAL A 15 -12.37 5.49 4.41
N VAL A 16 -12.29 6.38 5.39
CA VAL A 16 -12.02 6.03 6.79
C VAL A 16 -13.05 5.04 7.33
N GLN A 17 -14.34 5.20 6.99
CA GLN A 17 -15.39 4.29 7.46
C GLN A 17 -15.23 2.87 6.91
N PHE A 18 -14.80 2.72 5.65
CA PHE A 18 -14.51 1.40 5.08
C PHE A 18 -13.42 0.65 5.86
N TYR A 19 -12.32 1.35 6.17
CA TYR A 19 -11.15 0.75 6.83
C TYR A 19 -11.31 0.57 8.34
N ARG A 20 -12.22 1.32 8.98
CA ARG A 20 -12.61 1.10 10.38
C ARG A 20 -13.08 -0.34 10.62
N ALA A 21 -13.81 -0.95 9.68
CA ALA A 21 -14.26 -2.34 9.76
C ALA A 21 -13.11 -3.36 9.72
N LEU A 22 -11.93 -2.95 9.25
CA LEU A 22 -10.69 -3.73 9.22
C LEU A 22 -9.73 -3.36 10.36
N ASN A 23 -10.18 -2.55 11.33
CA ASN A 23 -9.35 -1.99 12.39
C ASN A 23 -8.13 -1.19 11.87
N ILE A 24 -8.27 -0.58 10.69
CA ILE A 24 -7.26 0.29 10.08
C ILE A 24 -7.76 1.74 10.17
N ARG A 25 -6.90 2.64 10.62
CA ARG A 25 -7.17 4.09 10.64
C ARG A 25 -6.45 4.75 9.48
N VAL A 26 -7.15 5.60 8.72
CA VAL A 26 -6.61 6.27 7.53
C VAL A 26 -6.63 7.80 7.73
N PRO A 27 -5.66 8.37 8.48
CA PRO A 27 -5.60 9.80 8.71
C PRO A 27 -5.24 10.55 7.42
N LEU A 28 -6.07 11.52 7.03
CA LEU A 28 -5.75 12.41 5.91
C LEU A 28 -4.74 13.47 6.37
N ILE A 29 -3.45 13.21 6.18
CA ILE A 29 -2.38 14.12 6.59
C ILE A 29 -1.97 15.12 5.50
N GLY A 30 -2.56 15.07 4.31
CA GLY A 30 -2.20 15.98 3.22
C GLY A 30 -3.23 15.97 2.10
N LEU A 31 -3.48 17.15 1.53
CA LEU A 31 -4.38 17.35 0.41
C LEU A 31 -3.76 18.41 -0.52
N GLU A 32 -3.34 18.01 -1.71
CA GLU A 32 -2.85 18.93 -2.76
C GLU A 32 -3.90 18.99 -3.89
N VAL A 33 -4.36 20.20 -4.24
CA VAL A 33 -5.28 20.43 -5.35
C VAL A 33 -4.54 21.19 -6.45
N TRP A 34 -4.39 20.57 -7.62
CA TRP A 34 -3.64 21.12 -8.75
C TRP A 34 -4.50 22.09 -9.57
N LYS A 35 -4.45 23.38 -9.24
CA LYS A 35 -5.29 24.42 -9.86
C LYS A 35 -4.69 25.03 -11.13
N GLU A 36 -3.37 25.09 -11.21
CA GLU A 36 -2.67 25.77 -12.31
C GLU A 36 -2.31 24.82 -13.45
N ARG A 37 -1.84 23.62 -13.11
CA ARG A 37 -1.45 22.55 -14.03
C ARG A 37 -1.37 21.23 -13.27
N ASP A 38 -1.47 20.13 -13.99
CA ASP A 38 -1.20 18.81 -13.41
C ASP A 38 0.29 18.63 -13.11
N GLU A 39 0.61 18.07 -11.95
CA GLU A 39 2.00 17.81 -11.54
C GLU A 39 2.52 16.44 -11.99
N CYS A 40 1.65 15.62 -12.59
CA CYS A 40 1.98 14.41 -13.32
C CYS A 40 1.20 14.33 -14.63
N ILE A 41 1.58 13.40 -15.49
CA ILE A 41 0.87 13.16 -16.76
C ILE A 41 -0.41 12.39 -16.44
N ILE A 42 -1.56 12.96 -16.80
CA ILE A 42 -2.88 12.33 -16.69
C ILE A 42 -3.42 12.13 -18.11
N THR A 43 -3.67 10.88 -18.51
CA THR A 43 -4.25 10.52 -19.81
C THR A 43 -5.38 9.51 -19.62
N GLU A 44 -6.09 9.20 -20.71
CA GLU A 44 -7.10 8.13 -20.73
C GLU A 44 -6.50 6.72 -20.57
N GLU A 45 -5.16 6.57 -20.60
CA GLU A 45 -4.47 5.28 -20.40
C GLU A 45 -4.10 5.09 -18.91
N PRO A 46 -4.78 4.19 -18.18
CA PRO A 46 -4.66 4.10 -16.72
C PRO A 46 -3.24 3.71 -16.28
N ASN A 47 -2.57 2.77 -16.95
CA ASN A 47 -1.18 2.40 -16.64
C ASN A 47 -0.25 3.62 -16.74
N THR A 48 -0.40 4.43 -17.78
CA THR A 48 0.47 5.60 -18.00
C THR A 48 0.27 6.64 -16.89
N THR A 49 -0.99 6.91 -16.54
CA THR A 49 -1.35 7.83 -15.46
C THR A 49 -0.84 7.34 -14.11
N LEU A 50 -1.02 6.04 -13.79
CA LEU A 50 -0.55 5.46 -12.54
C LEU A 50 0.97 5.56 -12.40
N TRP A 51 1.71 5.18 -13.44
CA TRP A 51 3.17 5.28 -13.45
C TRP A 51 3.66 6.73 -13.25
N SER A 52 3.04 7.69 -13.94
CA SER A 52 3.41 9.10 -13.80
C SER A 52 3.11 9.63 -12.39
N PHE A 53 1.96 9.26 -11.84
CA PHE A 53 1.56 9.64 -10.49
C PHE A 53 2.48 9.06 -9.41
N LEU A 54 2.85 7.77 -9.51
CA LEU A 54 3.76 7.12 -8.57
C LEU A 54 5.17 7.73 -8.62
N GLN A 55 5.67 8.09 -9.80
CA GLN A 55 6.92 8.84 -9.93
C GLN A 55 6.86 10.24 -9.30
N TRP A 56 5.72 10.92 -9.42
CA TRP A 56 5.49 12.19 -8.74
C TRP A 56 5.45 12.00 -7.21
N ARG A 57 4.76 10.96 -6.73
CA ARG A 57 4.67 10.62 -5.30
C ARG A 57 6.05 10.38 -4.68
N GLN A 58 6.94 9.68 -5.37
CA GLN A 58 8.33 9.49 -4.92
C GLN A 58 9.02 10.82 -4.62
N LYS A 59 8.80 11.84 -5.45
CA LYS A 59 9.31 13.21 -5.20
C LYS A 59 8.57 13.88 -4.05
N LEU A 60 7.25 13.74 -3.96
CA LEU A 60 6.45 14.25 -2.83
C LEU A 60 6.97 13.72 -1.48
N LYS A 61 7.35 12.44 -1.39
CA LYS A 61 7.84 11.81 -0.15
C LYS A 61 9.05 12.52 0.46
N SER A 62 9.87 13.18 -0.37
CA SER A 62 11.00 14.01 0.10
C SER A 62 10.58 15.33 0.76
N ARG A 63 9.40 15.86 0.37
CA ARG A 63 8.83 17.11 0.91
C ARG A 63 7.90 16.85 2.09
N LYS A 64 7.12 15.77 2.02
CA LYS A 64 6.10 15.42 3.01
C LYS A 64 6.07 13.92 3.25
N LYS A 65 6.31 13.50 4.50
CA LYS A 65 6.25 12.09 4.88
C LYS A 65 4.79 11.62 4.85
N HIS A 66 4.52 10.53 4.14
CA HIS A 66 3.19 9.91 4.03
C HIS A 66 3.30 8.46 3.58
N ASP A 67 2.41 7.58 4.01
CA ASP A 67 2.54 6.13 3.76
C ASP A 67 2.03 5.74 2.39
N ASN A 68 0.91 6.32 1.97
CA ASN A 68 0.22 6.09 0.71
C ASN A 68 -0.27 7.41 0.10
N ALA A 69 -0.42 7.47 -1.22
CA ALA A 69 -1.07 8.61 -1.88
C ALA A 69 -2.05 8.12 -2.96
N GLN A 70 -3.19 8.77 -3.07
CA GLN A 70 -4.22 8.45 -4.05
C GLN A 70 -4.50 9.68 -4.92
N LEU A 71 -4.47 9.51 -6.24
CA LEU A 71 -4.91 10.53 -7.19
C LEU A 71 -6.41 10.40 -7.40
N LEU A 72 -7.14 11.50 -7.34
CA LEU A 72 -8.53 11.60 -7.79
C LEU A 72 -8.54 12.46 -9.05
N THR A 73 -9.10 11.94 -10.15
CA THR A 73 -9.12 12.61 -11.45
C THR A 73 -10.51 12.63 -12.06
N GLY A 74 -10.84 13.70 -12.79
CA GLY A 74 -12.02 13.77 -13.66
C GLY A 74 -11.80 13.21 -15.07
N VAL A 75 -10.57 12.79 -15.39
CA VAL A 75 -10.26 12.13 -16.67
C VAL A 75 -10.82 10.71 -16.65
N ILE A 76 -11.63 10.40 -17.67
CA ILE A 76 -12.23 9.07 -17.84
C ILE A 76 -11.22 8.18 -18.57
N PHE A 77 -10.84 7.05 -17.98
CA PHE A 77 -9.94 6.10 -18.62
C PHE A 77 -10.65 5.27 -19.69
N LYS A 78 -9.88 4.75 -20.65
CA LYS A 78 -10.41 3.86 -21.69
C LYS A 78 -10.89 2.54 -21.09
N GLY A 79 -11.97 2.02 -21.67
CA GLY A 79 -12.59 0.76 -21.23
C GLY A 79 -13.49 0.98 -20.02
N THR A 80 -13.43 0.06 -19.07
CA THR A 80 -14.27 0.05 -17.86
C THR A 80 -13.47 0.35 -16.59
N THR A 81 -12.20 0.72 -16.72
CA THR A 81 -11.31 0.97 -15.60
C THR A 81 -11.64 2.32 -14.97
N ILE A 82 -12.00 2.32 -13.69
CA ILE A 82 -12.30 3.54 -12.92
C ILE A 82 -11.28 3.80 -11.81
N GLY A 83 -10.32 2.89 -11.63
CA GLY A 83 -9.23 3.00 -10.67
C GLY A 83 -8.12 2.01 -11.00
N MET A 84 -6.93 2.25 -10.46
CA MET A 84 -5.81 1.33 -10.58
C MET A 84 -4.77 1.56 -9.48
N ALA A 85 -4.29 0.48 -8.88
CA ALA A 85 -3.21 0.50 -7.90
C ALA A 85 -2.35 -0.77 -7.97
N PRO A 86 -1.06 -0.69 -7.58
CA PRO A 86 -0.21 -1.87 -7.44
C PRO A 86 -0.67 -2.75 -6.29
N LEU A 87 -0.72 -4.07 -6.54
CA LEU A 87 -0.93 -5.08 -5.51
C LEU A 87 0.28 -5.09 -4.54
N GLU A 88 0.03 -5.13 -3.23
CA GLU A 88 1.05 -5.14 -2.17
C GLU A 88 1.98 -3.92 -2.16
N GLY A 89 1.53 -2.82 -2.76
CA GLY A 89 2.29 -1.58 -2.86
C GLY A 89 2.45 -0.82 -1.54
N MET A 90 1.66 -1.09 -0.51
CA MET A 90 1.65 -0.30 0.72
C MET A 90 3.06 -0.20 1.35
N CYS A 91 3.42 1.00 1.82
CA CYS A 91 4.76 1.35 2.33
C CYS A 91 5.92 1.32 1.34
N SER A 92 5.76 0.81 0.12
CA SER A 92 6.80 0.91 -0.92
C SER A 92 7.04 2.38 -1.29
N LEU A 93 8.31 2.73 -1.52
CA LEU A 93 8.68 4.05 -2.04
C LEU A 93 8.10 4.26 -3.44
N GLU A 94 8.13 3.22 -4.27
CA GLU A 94 7.75 3.26 -5.67
C GLU A 94 6.25 3.06 -5.86
N ASN A 95 5.63 2.16 -5.09
CA ASN A 95 4.33 1.58 -5.45
C ASN A 95 3.18 1.82 -4.46
N SER A 96 3.43 2.53 -3.34
CA SER A 96 2.36 2.81 -2.36
C SER A 96 1.46 3.96 -2.81
N GLY A 97 0.53 3.66 -3.72
CA GLY A 97 -0.50 4.59 -4.14
C GLY A 97 -1.41 4.02 -5.23
N GLY A 98 -2.32 4.85 -5.72
CA GLY A 98 -3.29 4.49 -6.75
C GLY A 98 -3.91 5.71 -7.43
N ILE A 99 -4.66 5.45 -8.50
CA ILE A 99 -5.40 6.45 -9.26
C ILE A 99 -6.89 6.09 -9.25
N ASN A 100 -7.76 7.09 -9.16
CA ASN A 100 -9.20 6.92 -8.99
C ASN A 100 -9.94 7.95 -9.84
N VAL A 101 -10.97 7.52 -10.57
CA VAL A 101 -11.84 8.40 -11.35
C VAL A 101 -13.00 8.87 -10.48
N ASP A 102 -13.31 10.17 -10.53
CA ASP A 102 -14.54 10.71 -9.96
C ASP A 102 -15.72 10.47 -10.92
N HIS A 103 -16.26 9.25 -10.88
CA HIS A 103 -17.17 8.71 -11.92
C HIS A 103 -18.67 8.87 -11.60
N SER A 104 -19.03 9.46 -10.46
CA SER A 104 -20.40 9.50 -9.96
C SER A 104 -20.67 10.78 -9.18
N ASP A 105 -21.86 11.35 -9.32
CA ASP A 105 -22.32 12.51 -8.53
C ASP A 105 -22.36 12.22 -7.02
N LEU A 106 -22.51 10.95 -6.66
CA LEU A 106 -22.40 10.50 -5.27
C LEU A 106 -20.93 10.21 -4.95
N SER A 107 -20.35 10.95 -4.00
CA SER A 107 -18.92 10.80 -3.65
C SER A 107 -18.58 9.45 -3.02
N ILE A 108 -19.58 8.68 -2.58
CA ILE A 108 -19.39 7.28 -2.17
C ILE A 108 -18.90 6.40 -3.33
N GLY A 109 -19.23 6.73 -4.58
CA GLY A 109 -18.75 6.00 -5.74
C GLY A 109 -17.22 6.09 -5.88
N ALA A 110 -16.69 7.30 -5.86
CA ALA A 110 -15.24 7.54 -5.88
C ALA A 110 -14.55 7.06 -4.58
N ALA A 111 -15.22 7.18 -3.42
CA ALA A 111 -14.69 6.64 -2.16
C ALA A 111 -14.58 5.11 -2.17
N ALA A 112 -15.55 4.40 -2.75
CA ALA A 112 -15.52 2.94 -2.88
C ALA A 112 -14.39 2.50 -3.81
N THR A 113 -14.18 3.21 -4.93
CA THR A 113 -13.01 2.98 -5.80
C THR A 113 -11.71 3.21 -5.05
N MET A 114 -11.57 4.33 -4.34
CA MET A 114 -10.37 4.61 -3.55
C MET A 114 -10.13 3.57 -2.46
N ALA A 115 -11.19 3.08 -1.80
CA ALA A 115 -11.08 2.00 -0.84
C ALA A 115 -10.61 0.69 -1.49
N HIS A 116 -11.10 0.38 -2.69
CA HIS A 116 -10.67 -0.76 -3.50
C HIS A 116 -9.18 -0.67 -3.87
N GLU A 117 -8.73 0.48 -4.37
CA GLU A 117 -7.34 0.69 -4.78
C GLU A 117 -6.36 0.65 -3.60
N ILE A 118 -6.74 1.21 -2.44
CA ILE A 118 -5.97 1.04 -1.21
C ILE A 118 -5.97 -0.45 -0.78
N GLY A 119 -7.04 -1.20 -1.07
CA GLY A 119 -7.15 -2.64 -0.81
C GLY A 119 -6.12 -3.43 -1.60
N HIS A 120 -5.95 -3.12 -2.89
CA HIS A 120 -4.84 -3.65 -3.69
C HIS A 120 -3.48 -3.31 -3.06
N ASN A 121 -3.26 -2.07 -2.62
CA ASN A 121 -2.01 -1.73 -1.93
C ASN A 121 -1.77 -2.58 -0.67
N PHE A 122 -2.83 -2.97 0.04
CA PHE A 122 -2.81 -3.90 1.16
C PHE A 122 -2.71 -5.40 0.77
N GLY A 123 -2.59 -5.71 -0.51
CA GLY A 123 -2.46 -7.07 -1.02
C GLY A 123 -3.78 -7.82 -1.21
N MET A 124 -4.93 -7.13 -1.10
CA MET A 124 -6.22 -7.75 -1.35
C MET A 124 -6.42 -7.96 -2.85
N SER A 125 -6.68 -9.19 -3.27
CA SER A 125 -7.04 -9.48 -4.65
C SER A 125 -8.54 -9.28 -4.89
N HIS A 126 -8.95 -9.32 -6.17
CA HIS A 126 -10.37 -9.29 -6.48
C HIS A 126 -11.12 -10.48 -5.90
N ASP A 127 -12.34 -10.24 -5.42
CA ASP A 127 -13.24 -11.27 -4.94
C ASP A 127 -13.62 -12.23 -6.08
N HIS A 128 -13.47 -13.54 -5.83
CA HIS A 128 -13.97 -14.60 -6.71
C HIS A 128 -15.28 -15.19 -6.17
N GLU A 129 -15.85 -16.15 -6.91
CA GLU A 129 -17.07 -16.84 -6.49
C GLU A 129 -16.91 -17.43 -5.07
N GLY A 130 -17.88 -17.13 -4.20
CA GLY A 130 -17.89 -17.57 -2.80
C GLY A 130 -17.18 -16.65 -1.80
N CYS A 131 -16.51 -15.57 -2.24
CA CYS A 131 -15.83 -14.65 -1.32
C CYS A 131 -16.78 -13.68 -0.60
N CYS A 132 -17.64 -12.99 -1.36
CA CYS A 132 -18.54 -11.98 -0.82
C CYS A 132 -19.83 -12.63 -0.28
N VAL A 133 -19.87 -12.87 1.03
CA VAL A 133 -21.06 -13.40 1.73
C VAL A 133 -21.68 -12.37 2.67
N GLU A 134 -20.95 -11.29 2.95
CA GLU A 134 -21.32 -10.20 3.85
C GLU A 134 -22.36 -9.26 3.24
N ALA A 135 -22.44 -9.20 1.91
CA ALA A 135 -23.38 -8.36 1.18
C ALA A 135 -23.89 -9.05 -0.08
N THR A 136 -25.17 -8.84 -0.36
CA THR A 136 -25.81 -9.22 -1.63
C THR A 136 -25.53 -8.19 -2.72
N ALA A 137 -25.81 -8.53 -3.98
CA ALA A 137 -25.68 -7.60 -5.10
C ALA A 137 -26.61 -6.38 -4.94
N GLU A 138 -27.80 -6.57 -4.36
CA GLU A 138 -28.77 -5.50 -4.08
C GLU A 138 -28.30 -4.55 -2.96
N GLN A 139 -27.35 -4.99 -2.13
CA GLN A 139 -26.68 -4.17 -1.11
C GLN A 139 -25.38 -3.53 -1.63
N GLY A 140 -25.01 -3.81 -2.87
CA GLY A 140 -23.83 -3.27 -3.56
C GLY A 140 -22.62 -4.17 -3.55
N GLY A 141 -22.73 -5.38 -3.01
CA GLY A 141 -21.64 -6.34 -2.94
C GLY A 141 -20.47 -5.89 -2.05
N CYS A 142 -19.29 -6.42 -2.33
CA CYS A 142 -18.08 -6.20 -1.56
C CYS A 142 -17.10 -5.27 -2.29
N VAL A 143 -16.28 -4.56 -1.51
CA VAL A 143 -15.34 -3.54 -2.02
C VAL A 143 -14.39 -4.09 -3.07
N MET A 144 -13.90 -5.33 -2.89
CA MET A 144 -12.91 -5.95 -3.79
C MET A 144 -13.54 -6.69 -4.97
N ALA A 145 -14.83 -6.51 -5.25
CA ALA A 145 -15.42 -7.03 -6.48
C ALA A 145 -14.70 -6.46 -7.72
N ALA A 146 -14.46 -7.28 -8.74
CA ALA A 146 -13.75 -6.87 -9.96
C ALA A 146 -14.48 -5.79 -10.79
N ALA A 147 -15.76 -5.58 -10.52
CA ALA A 147 -16.55 -4.50 -11.07
C ALA A 147 -17.42 -3.91 -9.96
N THR A 148 -17.60 -2.59 -10.00
CA THR A 148 -18.46 -1.85 -9.06
C THR A 148 -19.50 -1.06 -9.83
N GLY A 149 -20.64 -0.83 -9.19
CA GLY A 149 -21.78 -0.12 -9.77
C GLY A 149 -22.73 0.31 -8.66
N HIS A 150 -23.80 1.02 -9.01
CA HIS A 150 -24.82 1.38 -8.02
C HIS A 150 -25.72 0.17 -7.72
N PRO A 151 -26.04 -0.13 -6.44
CA PRO A 151 -25.59 0.54 -5.22
C PRO A 151 -24.11 0.23 -4.89
N PHE A 152 -23.37 1.20 -4.35
CA PHE A 152 -21.93 1.05 -4.11
C PHE A 152 -21.62 0.17 -2.89
N PRO A 153 -20.53 -0.64 -2.93
CA PRO A 153 -20.17 -1.54 -1.85
C PRO A 153 -19.81 -0.76 -0.58
N ARG A 154 -19.98 -1.40 0.58
CA ARG A 154 -19.66 -0.83 1.91
C ARG A 154 -18.83 -1.75 2.80
N VAL A 155 -18.64 -3.00 2.38
CA VAL A 155 -18.04 -4.05 3.20
C VAL A 155 -16.91 -4.75 2.45
N PHE A 156 -15.85 -5.10 3.17
CA PHE A 156 -14.83 -6.01 2.68
C PHE A 156 -15.26 -7.46 2.91
N SER A 157 -14.96 -8.32 1.94
CA SER A 157 -15.30 -9.74 2.02
C SER A 157 -14.41 -10.48 3.02
N ARG A 158 -14.79 -11.72 3.35
CA ARG A 158 -13.93 -12.64 4.10
C ARG A 158 -12.60 -12.88 3.39
N CYS A 159 -12.59 -13.00 2.06
CA CYS A 159 -11.36 -13.21 1.30
C CYS A 159 -10.42 -12.00 1.41
N SER A 160 -10.95 -10.78 1.29
CA SER A 160 -10.14 -9.56 1.44
C SER A 160 -9.48 -9.47 2.82
N LYS A 161 -10.19 -9.89 3.87
CA LYS A 161 -9.63 -9.96 5.24
C LYS A 161 -8.50 -10.98 5.35
N LEU A 162 -8.66 -12.16 4.74
CA LEU A 162 -7.62 -13.19 4.70
C LEU A 162 -6.38 -12.72 3.94
N ASP A 163 -6.56 -12.05 2.80
CA ASP A 163 -5.45 -11.48 2.03
C ASP A 163 -4.70 -10.42 2.82
N LEU A 164 -5.43 -9.54 3.52
CA LEU A 164 -4.85 -8.53 4.41
C LEU A 164 -4.05 -9.17 5.55
N ASP A 165 -4.61 -10.19 6.20
CA ASP A 165 -3.92 -10.92 7.27
C ASP A 165 -2.64 -11.58 6.75
N ASN A 166 -2.70 -12.21 5.56
CA ASN A 166 -1.54 -12.80 4.90
C ASN A 166 -0.49 -11.74 4.55
N TYR A 167 -0.91 -10.56 4.09
CA TYR A 167 -0.03 -9.43 3.79
C TYR A 167 0.73 -8.95 5.03
N PHE A 168 0.05 -8.77 6.17
CA PHE A 168 0.72 -8.39 7.41
C PHE A 168 1.61 -9.50 7.95
N GLN A 169 1.19 -10.77 7.87
CA GLN A 169 1.97 -11.91 8.35
C GLN A 169 3.30 -12.09 7.61
N LYS A 170 3.43 -11.66 6.35
CA LYS A 170 4.72 -11.70 5.64
C LYS A 170 5.60 -10.47 5.87
N GLY A 171 5.19 -9.54 6.74
CA GLY A 171 5.88 -8.29 7.00
C GLY A 171 5.45 -7.13 6.10
N GLY A 172 4.28 -7.21 5.46
CA GLY A 172 3.70 -6.08 4.73
C GLY A 172 3.30 -4.93 5.67
N GLY A 173 3.26 -3.69 5.15
CA GLY A 173 2.74 -2.56 5.93
C GLY A 173 3.67 -2.05 7.05
N MET A 174 4.99 -2.29 6.98
CA MET A 174 5.92 -1.95 8.07
C MET A 174 5.91 -0.47 8.49
N CYS A 175 5.59 0.45 7.57
CA CYS A 175 5.47 1.88 7.84
C CYS A 175 4.17 2.30 8.56
N LEU A 176 3.24 1.38 8.81
CA LEU A 176 1.92 1.70 9.37
C LEU A 176 1.87 1.62 10.90
N PHE A 177 2.98 1.20 11.53
CA PHE A 177 3.09 1.02 12.98
C PHE A 177 3.61 2.27 13.70
N ASN A 178 3.64 3.42 13.03
CA ASN A 178 3.88 4.72 13.66
C ASN A 178 2.63 5.60 13.58
N MET A 179 2.43 6.40 14.61
CA MET A 179 1.42 7.46 14.57
C MET A 179 1.92 8.60 13.68
N PRO A 180 1.07 9.17 12.80
CA PRO A 180 1.44 10.36 12.05
C PRO A 180 1.62 11.59 12.97
N ASP A 181 2.26 12.63 12.46
CA ASP A 181 2.22 13.93 13.13
C ASP A 181 0.80 14.50 12.99
N MET A 182 0.11 14.58 14.12
CA MET A 182 -1.27 15.03 14.21
C MET A 182 -1.45 16.49 13.77
N LYS A 183 -0.37 17.29 13.73
CA LYS A 183 -0.40 18.67 13.23
C LYS A 183 -0.66 18.75 11.72
N ASP A 184 -0.36 17.67 11.00
CA ASP A 184 -0.59 17.59 9.56
C ASP A 184 -2.03 17.16 9.21
N LEU A 185 -2.87 16.84 10.20
CA LEU A 185 -4.22 16.34 9.95
C LEU A 185 -5.10 17.39 9.25
N VAL A 186 -5.61 17.02 8.08
CA VAL A 186 -6.50 17.84 7.27
C VAL A 186 -7.91 17.75 7.84
N GLY A 187 -8.47 18.89 8.24
CA GLY A 187 -9.78 18.97 8.92
C GLY A 187 -9.70 19.73 10.23
N GLY A 188 -8.50 19.81 10.81
CA GLY A 188 -8.26 20.50 12.08
C GLY A 188 -8.77 19.72 13.29
N LYS A 189 -8.48 20.28 14.46
CA LYS A 189 -8.71 19.65 15.76
C LYS A 189 -10.19 19.44 16.04
N ARG A 190 -10.59 18.19 16.31
CA ARG A 190 -11.96 17.86 16.66
C ARG A 190 -12.06 16.61 17.53
N CYS A 191 -12.38 16.84 18.80
CA CYS A 191 -12.75 15.78 19.72
C CYS A 191 -13.91 14.93 19.18
N GLY A 192 -13.73 13.62 19.21
CA GLY A 192 -14.68 12.60 18.76
C GLY A 192 -14.39 12.10 17.33
N ASN A 193 -13.33 12.58 16.68
CA ASN A 193 -12.93 12.09 15.36
C ASN A 193 -12.08 10.80 15.44
N GLY A 194 -11.74 10.36 16.66
CA GLY A 194 -10.98 9.14 16.94
C GLY A 194 -9.46 9.32 16.86
N PHE A 195 -8.95 10.54 16.74
CA PHE A 195 -7.51 10.83 16.68
C PHE A 195 -7.13 11.77 17.83
N VAL A 196 -6.13 11.39 18.64
CA VAL A 196 -5.66 12.23 19.77
C VAL A 196 -4.84 13.42 19.28
N GLU A 197 -5.47 14.58 19.13
CA GLU A 197 -4.86 15.81 18.60
C GLU A 197 -4.24 16.71 19.67
N ASP A 198 -3.43 17.69 19.26
CA ASP A 198 -2.78 18.63 20.17
C ASP A 198 -3.83 19.35 21.07
N GLY A 199 -3.85 19.02 22.37
CA GLY A 199 -4.82 19.56 23.33
C GLY A 199 -5.81 18.52 23.86
N GLU A 200 -5.80 17.31 23.29
CA GLU A 200 -6.57 16.16 23.74
C GLU A 200 -5.65 15.16 24.45
N GLU A 201 -6.17 14.49 25.47
CA GLU A 201 -5.45 13.42 26.18
C GLU A 201 -5.87 12.03 25.67
N CYS A 202 -7.06 11.94 25.07
CA CYS A 202 -7.61 10.73 24.47
C CYS A 202 -8.75 11.08 23.50
N ASP A 203 -8.97 10.25 22.47
CA ASP A 203 -10.15 10.35 21.61
C ASP A 203 -10.63 8.94 21.24
N CYS A 204 -11.81 8.57 21.71
CA CYS A 204 -12.45 7.28 21.51
C CYS A 204 -13.63 7.32 20.52
N GLY A 205 -13.78 8.42 19.76
CA GLY A 205 -14.92 8.66 18.88
C GLY A 205 -16.03 9.46 19.55
N GLU A 206 -17.15 9.59 18.85
CA GLU A 206 -18.36 10.26 19.36
C GLU A 206 -18.89 9.57 20.64
N PRO A 207 -19.61 10.27 21.52
CA PRO A 207 -20.10 9.73 22.79
C PRO A 207 -20.91 8.44 22.67
N GLU A 208 -21.65 8.26 21.58
CA GLU A 208 -22.47 7.07 21.32
C GLU A 208 -21.63 5.85 20.89
N GLU A 209 -20.45 6.07 20.31
CA GLU A 209 -19.54 5.02 19.83
C GLU A 209 -18.45 4.67 20.86
N CYS A 210 -18.13 5.60 21.76
CA CYS A 210 -17.02 5.43 22.69
C CYS A 210 -17.29 4.35 23.74
N SER A 211 -16.59 3.21 23.61
CA SER A 211 -16.59 2.12 24.59
C SER A 211 -15.40 2.16 25.55
N ASN A 212 -14.60 3.24 25.54
CA ASN A 212 -13.35 3.32 26.30
C ASN A 212 -13.59 3.84 27.71
N ASP A 213 -13.37 3.00 28.72
CA ASP A 213 -13.60 3.38 30.11
C ASP A 213 -12.60 4.42 30.64
N CYS A 214 -11.46 4.60 30.00
CA CYS A 214 -10.41 5.52 30.42
C CYS A 214 -10.56 6.92 29.82
N CYS A 215 -11.40 7.09 28.80
CA CYS A 215 -11.56 8.33 28.05
C CYS A 215 -12.93 8.97 28.24
N ASN A 216 -12.98 10.29 28.41
CA ASN A 216 -14.21 11.04 28.39
C ASN A 216 -14.49 11.56 26.97
N ALA A 217 -15.44 10.93 26.27
CA ALA A 217 -15.77 11.25 24.89
C ALA A 217 -16.28 12.69 24.67
N ASN A 218 -16.82 13.35 25.70
CA ASN A 218 -17.40 14.68 25.55
C ASN A 218 -16.36 15.81 25.44
N ASN A 219 -15.15 15.57 25.97
CA ASN A 219 -14.12 16.61 26.07
C ASN A 219 -12.71 16.08 25.78
N CYS A 220 -12.58 14.82 25.37
CA CYS A 220 -11.32 14.18 24.99
C CYS A 220 -10.23 14.26 26.08
N SER A 221 -10.66 14.22 27.35
CA SER A 221 -9.78 14.15 28.51
C SER A 221 -9.75 12.74 29.08
N LEU A 222 -8.64 12.37 29.72
CA LEU A 222 -8.57 11.14 30.48
C LEU A 222 -9.52 11.22 31.69
N LYS A 223 -10.13 10.09 32.06
CA LYS A 223 -10.90 9.99 33.31
C LYS A 223 -9.94 9.99 34.50
N ALA A 224 -10.48 10.27 35.69
CA ALA A 224 -9.69 10.30 36.92
C ALA A 224 -8.89 9.00 37.09
N GLU A 225 -7.62 9.13 37.48
CA GLU A 225 -6.65 8.03 37.69
C GLU A 225 -6.17 7.28 36.44
N ALA A 226 -6.69 7.62 35.25
CA ALA A 226 -6.17 7.08 34.00
C ALA A 226 -4.85 7.75 33.60
N GLN A 227 -3.86 6.93 33.25
CA GLN A 227 -2.58 7.36 32.67
C GLN A 227 -2.60 7.29 31.13
N CYS A 228 -3.50 6.47 30.59
CA CYS A 228 -3.67 6.26 29.17
C CYS A 228 -5.07 5.74 28.88
N ALA A 229 -5.50 5.86 27.62
CA ALA A 229 -6.75 5.29 27.14
C ALA A 229 -6.56 4.42 25.89
N HIS A 230 -5.58 4.73 25.04
CA HIS A 230 -5.38 4.09 23.74
C HIS A 230 -4.01 3.43 23.65
N GLY A 231 -3.82 2.58 22.64
CA GLY A 231 -2.53 1.97 22.33
C GLY A 231 -2.28 0.63 23.04
N VAL A 232 -1.50 -0.23 22.38
CA VAL A 232 -1.22 -1.61 22.82
C VAL A 232 -0.36 -1.69 24.10
N CYS A 233 0.28 -0.58 24.48
CA CYS A 233 1.01 -0.42 25.74
C CYS A 233 0.16 0.21 26.85
N CYS A 234 -1.15 0.32 26.67
CA CYS A 234 -2.10 0.70 27.71
C CYS A 234 -2.92 -0.52 28.14
N GLU A 235 -3.01 -0.76 29.45
CA GLU A 235 -3.81 -1.84 30.02
C GLU A 235 -4.46 -1.38 31.32
N GLY A 236 -5.79 -1.53 31.43
CA GLY A 236 -6.53 -1.07 32.61
C GLY A 236 -6.32 0.41 32.93
N CYS A 237 -6.30 1.26 31.90
CA CYS A 237 -6.01 2.69 31.98
C CYS A 237 -4.61 3.06 32.52
N LYS A 238 -3.68 2.09 32.56
CA LYS A 238 -2.29 2.30 33.04
C LYS A 238 -1.28 1.90 31.97
N LEU A 239 -0.13 2.56 32.00
CA LEU A 239 0.97 2.22 31.11
C LEU A 239 1.55 0.85 31.50
N LYS A 240 1.73 -0.02 30.50
CA LYS A 240 2.44 -1.29 30.67
C LYS A 240 3.89 -1.03 31.07
N GLN A 241 4.48 -1.96 31.84
CA GLN A 241 5.87 -1.85 32.29
C GLN A 241 6.85 -1.79 31.11
N ALA A 242 7.93 -1.02 31.26
CA ALA A 242 9.04 -1.00 30.33
C ALA A 242 9.60 -2.42 30.08
N GLY A 243 9.80 -2.78 28.81
CA GLY A 243 10.24 -4.12 28.42
C GLY A 243 9.11 -5.13 28.20
N THR A 244 7.84 -4.75 28.35
CA THR A 244 6.71 -5.60 27.97
C THR A 244 6.59 -5.64 26.44
N MET A 245 6.62 -6.83 25.83
CA MET A 245 6.48 -6.94 24.37
C MET A 245 5.11 -6.42 23.92
N CYS A 246 5.10 -5.47 22.98
CA CYS A 246 3.87 -4.90 22.43
C CYS A 246 3.58 -5.33 21.01
N ARG A 247 4.61 -5.76 20.27
CA ARG A 247 4.47 -6.32 18.93
C ARG A 247 5.48 -7.45 18.75
N GLY A 248 4.99 -8.61 18.33
CA GLY A 248 5.84 -9.73 17.93
C GLY A 248 6.34 -9.56 16.49
N PRO A 249 7.40 -10.29 16.09
CA PRO A 249 7.88 -10.27 14.72
C PRO A 249 6.86 -10.96 13.79
N ALA A 250 6.55 -10.32 12.67
CA ALA A 250 5.69 -10.88 11.62
C ALA A 250 6.40 -11.98 10.83
N GLY A 251 7.73 -11.88 10.65
CA GLY A 251 8.49 -12.89 9.92
C GLY A 251 9.99 -12.82 10.20
N ALA A 252 10.77 -13.58 9.43
CA ALA A 252 12.22 -13.69 9.62
C ALA A 252 13.00 -12.37 9.42
N CYS A 253 12.38 -11.39 8.78
CA CYS A 253 12.97 -10.08 8.49
C CYS A 253 12.52 -8.97 9.45
N ASP A 254 11.66 -9.30 10.42
CA ASP A 254 11.03 -8.35 11.31
C ASP A 254 11.51 -8.55 12.77
N LEU A 255 11.61 -7.46 13.54
CA LEU A 255 12.08 -7.49 14.93
C LEU A 255 10.92 -7.20 15.89
N PRO A 256 10.93 -7.73 17.12
CA PRO A 256 9.91 -7.39 18.12
C PRO A 256 10.12 -5.99 18.71
N GLU A 257 9.03 -5.31 19.09
CA GLU A 257 9.07 -4.10 19.91
C GLU A 257 8.49 -4.29 21.31
N TYR A 258 8.97 -3.44 22.21
CA TYR A 258 8.67 -3.47 23.62
C TYR A 258 8.22 -2.09 24.11
N CYS A 259 7.23 -2.06 24.99
CA CYS A 259 6.75 -0.86 25.65
C CYS A 259 7.91 -0.17 26.38
N THR A 260 7.95 1.16 26.30
CA THR A 260 8.96 1.97 26.99
C THR A 260 8.62 2.22 28.45
N GLY A 261 7.36 1.99 28.85
CA GLY A 261 6.82 2.35 30.15
C GLY A 261 6.47 3.83 30.31
N GLY A 262 6.83 4.68 29.34
CA GLY A 262 6.52 6.12 29.33
C GLY A 262 5.54 6.54 28.23
N SER A 263 5.13 5.61 27.36
CA SER A 263 4.20 5.85 26.26
C SER A 263 3.16 4.74 26.21
N PRO A 264 1.89 5.07 25.91
CA PRO A 264 0.85 4.07 25.74
C PRO A 264 0.89 3.40 24.35
N TYR A 265 1.71 3.93 23.44
CA TYR A 265 1.93 3.37 22.11
C TYR A 265 3.21 2.54 22.08
N CYS A 266 3.18 1.46 21.29
CA CYS A 266 4.38 0.71 20.95
C CYS A 266 5.33 1.63 20.16
N PRO A 267 6.66 1.51 20.35
CA PRO A 267 7.62 2.22 19.51
C PRO A 267 7.42 1.93 18.02
N SER A 268 7.95 2.81 17.17
CA SER A 268 7.95 2.58 15.72
C SER A 268 8.59 1.24 15.39
N ASN A 269 7.97 0.55 14.45
CA ASN A 269 8.42 -0.73 13.94
C ASN A 269 9.84 -0.65 13.33
N VAL A 270 10.67 -1.62 13.69
CA VAL A 270 12.02 -1.81 13.16
C VAL A 270 12.19 -3.22 12.60
N TYR A 271 13.00 -3.33 11.56
CA TYR A 271 13.21 -4.59 10.85
C TYR A 271 14.67 -4.79 10.47
N LEU A 272 15.03 -6.01 10.07
CA LEU A 272 16.39 -6.33 9.62
C LEU A 272 16.77 -5.50 8.39
N LEU A 273 18.04 -5.12 8.30
CA LEU A 273 18.55 -4.35 7.17
C LEU A 273 18.24 -5.04 5.83
N ASP A 274 17.82 -4.26 4.84
CA ASP A 274 17.61 -4.74 3.48
C ASP A 274 18.86 -5.47 2.96
N GLY A 275 18.65 -6.62 2.31
CA GLY A 275 19.70 -7.54 1.87
C GLY A 275 20.12 -8.57 2.91
N SER A 276 19.57 -8.56 4.12
CA SER A 276 19.77 -9.65 5.10
C SER A 276 19.21 -10.96 4.56
N SER A 277 19.95 -12.05 4.70
CA SER A 277 19.52 -13.38 4.26
C SER A 277 18.35 -13.89 5.08
N CYS A 278 17.32 -14.42 4.42
CA CYS A 278 16.18 -15.07 5.03
C CYS A 278 15.81 -16.35 4.26
N GLN A 279 14.89 -17.15 4.81
CA GLN A 279 14.49 -18.45 4.23
C GLN A 279 15.71 -19.33 3.90
N TYR A 280 16.61 -19.50 4.87
CA TYR A 280 17.82 -20.33 4.74
C TYR A 280 18.76 -19.93 3.58
N GLY A 281 18.76 -18.67 3.15
CA GLY A 281 19.64 -18.18 2.08
C GLY A 281 19.01 -18.16 0.69
N HIS A 282 17.73 -18.51 0.58
CA HIS A 282 17.01 -18.48 -0.70
C HIS A 282 16.32 -17.15 -1.00
N ALA A 283 16.20 -16.27 0.00
CA ALA A 283 15.52 -14.99 -0.09
C ALA A 283 16.28 -13.92 0.71
N TYR A 284 15.92 -12.66 0.49
CA TYR A 284 16.52 -11.53 1.17
C TYR A 284 15.45 -10.58 1.72
N CYS A 285 15.75 -9.99 2.86
CA CYS A 285 14.91 -8.98 3.48
C CYS A 285 14.87 -7.74 2.60
N TYR A 286 13.67 -7.23 2.37
CA TYR A 286 13.44 -5.95 1.72
C TYR A 286 12.19 -5.29 2.32
N ASN A 287 12.36 -4.10 2.88
CA ASN A 287 11.31 -3.34 3.56
C ASN A 287 10.57 -4.17 4.64
N GLY A 288 11.33 -4.99 5.39
CA GLY A 288 10.84 -5.87 6.45
C GLY A 288 10.18 -7.18 5.99
N MET A 289 10.04 -7.40 4.67
CA MET A 289 9.53 -8.66 4.11
C MET A 289 10.66 -9.59 3.66
N CYS A 290 10.48 -10.89 3.84
CA CYS A 290 11.40 -11.90 3.27
C CYS A 290 10.97 -12.25 1.85
N LEU A 291 11.66 -11.69 0.85
CA LEU A 291 11.26 -11.80 -0.55
C LEU A 291 12.31 -12.50 -1.40
N THR A 292 11.87 -13.34 -2.33
CA THR A 292 12.74 -13.87 -3.39
C THR A 292 13.14 -12.75 -4.35
N HIS A 293 14.21 -12.99 -5.13
CA HIS A 293 14.65 -12.02 -6.13
C HIS A 293 13.56 -11.69 -7.16
N GLU A 294 12.77 -12.70 -7.57
CA GLU A 294 11.63 -12.52 -8.47
C GLU A 294 10.55 -11.62 -7.86
N GLN A 295 10.18 -11.86 -6.60
CA GLN A 295 9.19 -11.05 -5.90
C GLN A 295 9.65 -9.60 -5.71
N GLN A 296 10.92 -9.37 -5.40
CA GLN A 296 11.49 -8.02 -5.33
C GLN A 296 11.44 -7.32 -6.69
N CYS A 297 11.70 -8.03 -7.78
CA CYS A 297 11.56 -7.48 -9.12
C CYS A 297 10.12 -7.02 -9.41
N LEU A 298 9.14 -7.86 -9.10
CA LEU A 298 7.73 -7.54 -9.28
C LEU A 298 7.31 -6.35 -8.40
N GLN A 299 7.82 -6.27 -7.16
CA GLN A 299 7.52 -5.16 -6.25
C GLN A 299 8.20 -3.85 -6.64
N LEU A 300 9.30 -3.86 -7.40
CA LEU A 300 9.98 -2.65 -7.86
C LEU A 300 9.47 -2.16 -9.22
N TRP A 301 9.14 -3.09 -10.12
CA TRP A 301 8.82 -2.78 -11.53
C TRP A 301 7.37 -3.09 -11.94
N GLY A 302 6.54 -3.62 -11.05
CA GLY A 302 5.14 -3.91 -11.30
C GLY A 302 4.91 -5.19 -12.13
N TYR A 303 3.63 -5.50 -12.35
CA TYR A 303 3.15 -6.73 -13.00
C TYR A 303 3.07 -6.67 -14.54
N ASP A 304 3.56 -5.61 -15.18
CA ASP A 304 3.29 -5.41 -16.61
C ASP A 304 3.99 -6.46 -17.49
N ASN A 305 3.27 -6.92 -18.53
CA ASN A 305 3.45 -8.14 -19.34
C ASN A 305 4.74 -8.24 -20.18
N HIS A 306 5.89 -7.81 -19.66
CA HIS A 306 7.21 -8.01 -20.24
C HIS A 306 8.33 -8.13 -19.20
N VAL A 307 8.06 -8.65 -17.99
CA VAL A 307 9.14 -9.26 -17.19
C VAL A 307 9.44 -10.65 -17.76
N ASN A 308 10.01 -10.69 -18.96
CA ASN A 308 10.70 -11.89 -19.41
C ASN A 308 11.97 -12.00 -18.55
N ILE A 309 11.93 -12.84 -17.52
CA ILE A 309 13.15 -13.43 -16.95
C ILE A 309 13.73 -14.33 -18.05
N LEU A 310 14.47 -13.73 -19.00
CA LEU A 310 15.13 -14.47 -20.06
C LEU A 310 16.28 -15.27 -19.43
N ASN A 311 15.98 -16.52 -19.08
CA ASN A 311 16.98 -17.54 -18.83
C ASN A 311 17.56 -17.95 -20.19
N ARG A 312 18.77 -17.48 -20.51
CA ARG A 312 19.54 -17.98 -21.65
C ARG A 312 20.74 -18.73 -21.10
N ASP A 313 20.54 -20.03 -20.90
CA ASP A 313 21.53 -21.11 -20.76
C ASP A 313 22.57 -21.02 -19.61
N GLY A 314 22.37 -21.79 -18.53
CA GLY A 314 23.44 -22.22 -17.57
C GLY A 314 23.37 -21.67 -16.13
N PRO A 315 23.94 -22.37 -15.11
CA PRO A 315 23.45 -22.34 -13.73
C PRO A 315 23.93 -21.13 -12.90
N LEU A 316 23.05 -20.69 -11.99
CA LEU A 316 23.22 -19.69 -10.91
C LEU A 316 23.38 -18.23 -11.38
N LEU A 317 22.26 -17.50 -11.29
CA LEU A 317 22.14 -16.06 -11.47
C LEU A 317 23.10 -15.28 -10.55
N HIS A 318 24.06 -14.60 -11.15
CA HIS A 318 24.78 -13.45 -10.57
C HIS A 318 24.26 -12.17 -11.24
N CYS A 319 23.83 -11.18 -10.45
CA CYS A 319 23.84 -9.80 -10.92
C CYS A 319 25.29 -9.44 -11.29
N THR A 320 25.57 -9.04 -12.53
CA THR A 320 26.90 -8.50 -12.92
C THR A 320 26.80 -7.30 -13.86
N HIS A 321 27.65 -6.31 -13.56
CA HIS A 321 28.22 -5.20 -14.34
C HIS A 321 27.60 -4.79 -15.69
N ILE A 322 27.37 -3.48 -15.87
CA ILE A 322 27.44 -2.82 -17.19
C ILE A 322 28.55 -1.76 -17.14
N GLN A 323 29.63 -2.00 -17.89
CA GLN A 323 30.43 -0.92 -18.47
C GLN A 323 29.76 -0.45 -19.77
N SER A 324 29.90 0.85 -20.03
CA SER A 324 29.41 1.62 -21.19
C SER A 324 27.97 2.11 -21.10
N TRP A 325 27.82 3.35 -20.61
CA TRP A 325 27.25 4.52 -21.30
C TRP A 325 26.94 5.57 -20.22
N LEU A 326 27.49 6.78 -20.40
CA LEU A 326 27.70 7.87 -19.44
C LEU A 326 29.05 7.76 -18.69
N GLY A 327 30.00 8.60 -19.10
CA GLY A 327 31.33 8.72 -18.50
C GLY A 327 31.26 9.28 -17.09
N MET A 328 31.27 8.39 -16.10
CA MET A 328 31.66 8.68 -14.73
C MET A 328 32.64 7.60 -14.28
N GLU A 329 33.81 8.04 -13.83
CA GLU A 329 34.90 7.20 -13.35
C GLU A 329 34.44 6.34 -12.15
N ALA A 330 34.94 5.12 -12.08
CA ALA A 330 34.61 4.15 -11.04
C ALA A 330 35.13 4.61 -9.66
N PRO A 331 34.34 4.54 -8.58
CA PRO A 331 34.91 4.50 -7.25
C PRO A 331 35.60 3.14 -7.08
N GLY A 332 36.87 3.18 -6.69
CA GLY A 332 37.68 1.99 -6.46
C GLY A 332 37.08 1.04 -5.44
N ASN A 333 37.29 -0.25 -5.68
CA ASN A 333 37.26 -1.39 -4.76
C ASN A 333 36.81 -1.05 -3.33
N THR A 334 35.52 -1.24 -3.03
CA THR A 334 35.03 -1.82 -1.78
C THR A 334 33.51 -1.97 -1.86
N ASN A 335 33.01 -3.16 -1.52
CA ASN A 335 31.61 -3.56 -1.33
C ASN A 335 30.89 -4.22 -2.55
N PRO A 336 30.95 -5.55 -2.69
CA PRO A 336 30.26 -6.30 -3.76
C PRO A 336 28.75 -6.54 -3.51
N LEU A 337 28.10 -5.83 -2.58
CA LEU A 337 26.67 -6.01 -2.26
C LEU A 337 25.73 -4.96 -2.88
N ALA A 338 26.27 -3.95 -3.57
CA ALA A 338 25.45 -2.95 -4.28
C ALA A 338 25.12 -3.42 -5.71
N TRP A 339 24.35 -4.50 -5.83
CA TRP A 339 23.86 -4.97 -7.14
C TRP A 339 22.62 -4.20 -7.57
N ARG A 340 22.73 -3.39 -8.62
CA ARG A 340 21.57 -2.86 -9.35
C ARG A 340 21.00 -3.97 -10.23
N CYS A 341 19.82 -4.46 -9.89
CA CYS A 341 19.00 -5.24 -10.81
C CYS A 341 18.73 -4.42 -12.09
N LYS A 342 19.21 -4.92 -13.23
CA LYS A 342 18.86 -4.36 -14.55
C LYS A 342 17.82 -5.25 -15.21
N CYS A 343 16.56 -4.84 -15.13
CA CYS A 343 15.53 -5.31 -16.07
C CYS A 343 15.63 -4.44 -17.33
N ARG A 344 15.95 -5.05 -18.48
CA ARG A 344 16.03 -4.33 -19.76
C ARG A 344 14.61 -4.17 -20.32
N ALA A 345 14.04 -2.98 -20.22
CA ALA A 345 12.91 -2.60 -21.07
C ALA A 345 13.39 -2.62 -22.53
N LEU A 346 12.77 -3.45 -23.37
CA LEU A 346 12.98 -3.36 -24.82
C LEU A 346 12.28 -2.07 -25.29
N PRO A 347 12.96 -1.14 -25.96
CA PRO A 347 12.31 0.04 -26.50
C PRO A 347 11.38 -0.39 -27.65
N THR A 348 10.06 -0.25 -27.47
CA THR A 348 9.10 -0.27 -28.57
C THR A 348 9.27 1.01 -29.39
N ARG A 349 10.26 1.04 -30.29
CA ARG A 349 10.18 1.93 -31.45
C ARG A 349 9.17 1.31 -32.42
N ALA A 350 8.19 2.09 -32.81
CA ALA A 350 7.24 1.76 -33.86
C ALA A 350 7.95 1.16 -35.09
N THR A 351 7.50 -0.02 -35.53
CA THR A 351 7.59 -0.46 -36.92
C THR A 351 6.43 -1.44 -37.13
N GLY A 352 5.41 -1.02 -37.89
CA GLY A 352 4.34 -1.91 -38.31
C GLY A 352 4.87 -2.89 -39.34
N ILE A 353 4.65 -4.19 -39.13
CA ILE A 353 4.77 -5.23 -40.14
C ILE A 353 3.72 -6.32 -39.82
N TYR A 354 2.74 -6.46 -40.70
CA TYR A 354 1.80 -7.59 -40.76
C TYR A 354 2.51 -8.81 -41.37
N TRP A 355 2.34 -10.02 -40.82
CA TRP A 355 2.44 -11.29 -41.58
C TRP A 355 1.51 -12.37 -41.01
N ASN A 356 1.10 -13.24 -41.94
CA ASN A 356 -0.04 -14.15 -41.96
C ASN A 356 -0.01 -15.32 -40.95
N LEU A 357 -1.21 -15.84 -40.64
CA LEU A 357 -1.41 -17.22 -40.18
C LEU A 357 -0.79 -18.20 -41.21
N ASP A 358 0.00 -19.16 -40.75
CA ASP A 358 -0.06 -20.57 -41.18
C ASP A 358 0.99 -21.45 -40.48
N SER A 359 0.52 -22.58 -39.93
CA SER A 359 1.15 -23.91 -39.91
C SER A 359 2.42 -24.18 -39.06
N CYS A 360 2.30 -25.00 -38.01
CA CYS A 360 2.74 -26.42 -37.98
C CYS A 360 3.10 -26.94 -36.57
N THR A 361 2.22 -27.82 -36.10
CA THR A 361 2.42 -29.15 -35.48
C THR A 361 3.76 -29.52 -34.83
N ILE A 362 3.61 -29.98 -33.57
CA ILE A 362 4.54 -30.75 -32.75
C ILE A 362 4.85 -32.12 -33.40
N GLN A 363 6.13 -32.48 -33.49
CA GLN A 363 6.56 -33.88 -33.43
C GLN A 363 7.69 -34.02 -32.40
N SER A 364 7.43 -34.87 -31.41
CA SER A 364 8.39 -35.38 -30.44
C SER A 364 9.21 -36.50 -31.07
N GLU A 365 10.51 -36.56 -30.79
CA GLU A 365 11.18 -37.85 -30.59
C GLU A 365 12.45 -37.67 -29.75
N THR A 366 12.62 -38.59 -28.81
CA THR A 366 13.75 -38.72 -27.89
C THR A 366 14.67 -39.83 -28.37
N SER A 367 15.91 -39.79 -27.86
CA SER A 367 16.89 -40.89 -27.70
C SER A 367 18.10 -40.97 -28.65
N VAL A 368 19.25 -40.57 -28.08
CA VAL A 368 20.53 -41.31 -27.92
C VAL A 368 20.77 -42.54 -28.82
N LEU A 369 21.87 -42.53 -29.60
CA LEU A 369 23.03 -43.45 -29.48
C LEU A 369 24.07 -43.22 -30.60
N SER A 370 25.35 -43.28 -30.17
CA SER A 370 26.61 -43.65 -30.85
C SER A 370 26.49 -44.18 -32.30
N ARG A 371 27.36 -43.83 -33.26
CA ARG A 371 28.84 -43.78 -33.31
C ARG A 371 29.26 -42.86 -34.45
#